data_AF-A0A1F5UXE7-F1
#
_entry.id   AF-A0A1F5UXE7-F1
#
_cell.length_a   1.000
_cell.length_b   1.000
_cell.length_c   1.000
_cell.angle_alpha   90.00
_cell.angle_beta   90.00
_cell.angle_gamma   90.00
#
_symmetry.space_group_name_H-M   'P 1'
#
loop_
_entity.id
_entity.type
_entity.pdbx_description
1 polymer ?
#
loop_
_entity_poly.entity_id
_entity_poly.type
_entity_poly.pdbx_seq_one_letter_code
_entity_poly.pdbx_strand_id
1 'polypeptide(L)'
;MLAFYLPFHFYRQNWGIYLRASGVIYLACVIKGTEKRHGWYSLKRLASNHPPYANLKPGDERFLHLAELFLWEHEAFHFASEIAASRSEFIAKAPVYKTYFSDRCATAHEEALANAQAVTHGMKKQPSAIQKRLYAWMRGQGPGYRNFDQWVSVQTCFEGLSRAVEFMITCIPPSRSSPIIGEFLFRGSRGYSAPTWLLDDATQGAVGILRPLPKAFGLRVLTHSNDHPPPHIHIERPPGRPAARYLWPQLAPYKGDRHLSKTVFKDLQRYIEIYGREIDSQIQRIYSSE
;
A
#
# COMPACT_ATOMS: atom_id res chain seq x y z
N MET A 1 4.43 -1.81 -1.28
CA MET A 1 3.60 -0.59 -1.25
C MET A 1 4.51 0.62 -1.38
N LEU A 2 4.44 1.31 -2.52
CA LEU A 2 5.30 2.47 -2.87
C LEU A 2 4.61 3.80 -2.55
N ALA A 3 3.30 3.85 -2.73
CA ALA A 3 2.37 4.86 -2.25
C ALA A 3 1.09 4.14 -1.80
N PHE A 4 0.17 4.88 -1.18
CA PHE A 4 -1.16 4.37 -0.86
C PHE A 4 -2.15 5.52 -0.63
N TYR A 5 -3.41 5.26 -0.92
CA TYR A 5 -4.55 6.10 -0.59
C TYR A 5 -5.26 5.58 0.67
N LEU A 6 -5.52 6.45 1.65
CA LEU A 6 -6.39 6.16 2.80
C LEU A 6 -7.80 6.72 2.55
N PRO A 7 -8.83 5.86 2.39
CA PRO A 7 -10.16 6.30 1.99
C PRO A 7 -10.92 7.11 3.07
N PHE A 8 -11.55 8.22 2.68
CA PHE A 8 -12.31 9.06 3.60
C PHE A 8 -13.57 8.38 4.16
N HIS A 9 -14.10 7.34 3.51
CA HIS A 9 -15.19 6.52 4.05
C HIS A 9 -14.79 5.77 5.33
N PHE A 10 -13.50 5.48 5.52
CA PHE A 10 -13.01 4.72 6.67
C PHE A 10 -12.30 5.60 7.70
N TYR A 11 -11.75 6.75 7.28
CA TYR A 11 -10.91 7.61 8.10
C TYR A 11 -11.46 9.03 8.17
N ARG A 12 -11.88 9.47 9.36
CA ARG A 12 -12.38 10.85 9.59
C ARG A 12 -11.28 11.92 9.54
N GLN A 13 -10.05 11.53 9.85
CA GLN A 13 -8.86 12.38 9.88
C GLN A 13 -7.71 11.60 9.23
N ASN A 14 -6.70 12.31 8.72
CA ASN A 14 -5.53 11.71 8.08
C ASN A 14 -5.88 10.79 6.88
N TRP A 15 -7.00 11.04 6.20
CA TRP A 15 -7.36 10.38 4.93
C TRP A 15 -6.73 11.13 3.75
N GLY A 16 -6.33 10.44 2.70
CA GLY A 16 -5.68 11.08 1.55
C GLY A 16 -4.54 10.24 0.97
N ILE A 17 -3.73 10.86 0.14
CA ILE A 17 -2.66 10.22 -0.63
C ILE A 17 -1.35 10.28 0.16
N TYR A 18 -0.72 9.13 0.35
CA TYR A 18 0.57 9.00 1.02
C TYR A 18 1.62 8.49 0.05
N LEU A 19 2.56 9.36 -0.31
CA LEU A 19 3.73 9.00 -1.09
C LEU A 19 4.85 8.61 -0.12
N ARG A 20 5.46 7.44 -0.29
CA ARG A 20 6.63 7.06 0.50
C ARG A 20 7.89 7.54 -0.19
N ALA A 21 8.77 8.24 0.51
CA ALA A 21 10.06 8.68 -0.05
C ALA A 21 10.84 7.48 -0.62
N SER A 22 10.87 6.36 0.10
CA SER A 22 11.48 5.12 -0.37
C SER A 22 10.85 4.57 -1.66
N GLY A 23 9.52 4.73 -1.81
CA GLY A 23 8.78 4.29 -2.98
C GLY A 23 9.04 5.16 -4.21
N VAL A 24 9.08 6.48 -4.02
CA VAL A 24 9.45 7.46 -5.07
C VAL A 24 10.87 7.17 -5.57
N ILE A 25 11.84 7.00 -4.66
CA ILE A 25 13.23 6.71 -5.05
C ILE A 25 13.34 5.37 -5.79
N TYR A 26 12.67 4.33 -5.30
CA TYR A 26 12.66 3.03 -5.96
C TYR A 26 12.14 3.12 -7.39
N LEU A 27 10.97 3.75 -7.58
CA LEU A 27 10.38 3.88 -8.92
C LEU A 27 11.23 4.81 -9.81
N ALA A 28 11.89 5.83 -9.26
CA ALA A 28 12.82 6.66 -10.01
C ALA A 28 14.00 5.84 -10.56
N CYS A 29 14.55 4.90 -9.78
CA CYS A 29 15.57 3.95 -10.25
C CYS A 29 15.06 3.04 -11.38
N VAL A 30 13.81 2.58 -11.31
CA VAL A 30 13.15 1.79 -12.37
C VAL A 30 13.05 2.62 -13.66
N ILE A 31 12.52 3.84 -13.57
CA ILE A 31 12.33 4.77 -14.70
C ILE A 31 13.68 5.15 -15.31
N LYS A 32 14.70 5.39 -14.49
CA LYS A 32 16.07 5.66 -14.94
C LYS A 32 16.70 4.45 -15.64
N GLY A 33 16.31 3.23 -15.24
CA GLY A 33 16.88 1.98 -15.73
C GLY A 33 18.14 1.54 -15.00
N THR A 34 18.34 2.05 -13.79
CA THR A 34 19.45 1.65 -12.91
C THR A 34 19.06 0.55 -11.92
N GLU A 35 17.80 0.15 -11.89
CA GLU A 35 17.38 -1.05 -11.18
C GLU A 35 18.07 -2.28 -11.81
N LYS A 36 19.00 -2.90 -11.07
CA LYS A 36 19.55 -4.21 -11.46
C LYS A 36 18.40 -5.22 -11.37
N ARG A 37 18.25 -6.09 -12.39
CA ARG A 37 17.20 -7.12 -12.57
C ARG A 37 16.99 -8.13 -11.43
N HIS A 38 17.54 -7.91 -10.24
CA HIS A 38 17.19 -8.68 -9.06
C HIS A 38 15.85 -8.15 -8.56
N GLY A 39 14.78 -8.89 -8.88
CA GLY A 39 13.40 -8.50 -8.59
C GLY A 39 13.16 -8.10 -7.14
N TRP A 40 11.95 -7.61 -6.87
CA TRP A 40 11.38 -7.13 -5.59
C TRP A 40 12.01 -7.64 -4.27
N TYR A 41 12.49 -8.89 -4.23
CA TYR A 41 13.32 -9.46 -3.16
C TYR A 41 14.58 -8.64 -2.77
N SER A 42 15.03 -7.66 -3.56
CA SER A 42 16.15 -6.78 -3.19
C SER A 42 15.79 -5.65 -2.20
N LEU A 43 14.52 -5.49 -1.78
CA LEU A 43 14.21 -4.62 -0.62
C LEU A 43 14.81 -5.19 0.69
N LYS A 44 15.15 -6.49 0.76
CA LYS A 44 15.91 -7.07 1.88
C LYS A 44 17.33 -6.51 2.01
N ARG A 45 17.89 -5.89 0.96
CA ARG A 45 19.19 -5.19 1.02
C ARG A 45 19.11 -3.76 1.53
N LEU A 46 17.95 -3.27 1.96
CA LEU A 46 17.85 -2.03 2.73
C LEU A 46 18.50 -2.14 4.12
N ALA A 47 18.74 -3.36 4.63
CA ALA A 47 19.41 -3.61 5.90
C ALA A 47 20.94 -3.77 5.77
N SER A 48 21.49 -3.86 4.56
CA SER A 48 22.94 -3.79 4.33
C SER A 48 23.34 -2.32 4.16
N ASN A 49 24.51 -1.93 4.69
CA ASN A 49 25.08 -0.56 4.78
C ASN A 49 25.15 0.28 3.47
N HIS A 50 24.60 -0.21 2.35
CA HIS A 50 24.39 0.55 1.13
C HIS A 50 22.90 0.55 0.77
N PRO A 51 22.20 1.67 0.99
CA PRO A 51 20.83 1.81 0.55
C PRO A 51 20.76 1.57 -0.98
N PRO A 52 19.74 0.87 -1.50
CA PRO A 52 19.52 0.69 -2.94
C PRO A 52 19.33 2.03 -3.70
N TYR A 53 19.32 3.16 -2.97
CA TYR A 53 19.28 4.54 -3.44
C TYR A 53 20.61 5.01 -4.07
N ALA A 54 21.71 4.24 -3.97
CA ALA A 54 23.04 4.62 -4.47
C ALA A 54 23.16 4.87 -5.99
N ASN A 55 22.08 4.63 -6.75
CA ASN A 55 22.09 4.77 -8.21
C ASN A 55 21.55 6.11 -8.73
N LEU A 56 20.89 6.91 -7.89
CA LEU A 56 20.52 8.28 -8.25
C LEU A 56 21.67 9.22 -7.85
N LYS A 57 22.00 10.15 -8.74
CA LYS A 57 23.05 11.15 -8.60
C LYS A 57 22.43 12.55 -8.66
N PRO A 58 23.14 13.59 -8.18
CA PRO A 58 22.78 14.97 -8.50
C PRO A 58 22.55 15.11 -10.02
N GLY A 59 21.44 15.73 -10.44
CA GLY A 59 21.01 15.80 -11.84
C GLY A 59 19.94 14.77 -12.26
N ASP A 60 19.58 13.82 -11.39
CA ASP A 60 18.51 12.84 -11.65
C ASP A 60 17.12 13.28 -11.14
N GLU A 61 16.94 14.54 -10.77
CA GLU A 61 15.71 15.07 -10.16
C GLU A 61 14.48 14.84 -11.04
N ARG A 62 14.66 14.83 -12.36
CA ARG A 62 13.59 14.52 -13.32
C ARG A 62 12.98 13.13 -13.07
N PHE A 63 13.78 12.14 -12.67
CA PHE A 63 13.29 10.78 -12.46
C PHE A 63 12.52 10.66 -11.16
N LEU A 64 12.93 11.42 -10.13
CA LEU A 64 12.17 11.56 -8.89
C LEU A 64 10.81 12.21 -9.16
N HIS A 65 10.79 13.32 -9.90
CA HIS A 65 9.55 13.99 -10.27
C HIS A 65 8.60 13.09 -11.09
N LEU A 66 9.14 12.34 -12.05
CA LEU A 66 8.34 11.37 -12.82
C LEU A 66 7.80 10.24 -11.94
N ALA A 67 8.60 9.72 -11.01
CA ALA A 67 8.14 8.69 -10.08
C ALA A 67 7.06 9.20 -9.13
N GLU A 68 7.22 10.42 -8.59
CA GLU A 68 6.24 11.08 -7.75
C GLU A 68 4.92 11.29 -8.51
N LEU A 69 4.98 11.85 -9.73
CA LEU A 69 3.81 12.07 -10.57
C LEU A 69 3.09 10.75 -10.91
N PHE A 70 3.84 9.69 -11.22
CA PHE A 70 3.24 8.39 -11.50
C PHE A 70 2.50 7.81 -10.29
N LEU A 71 3.17 7.78 -9.13
CA LEU A 71 2.58 7.26 -7.90
C LEU A 71 1.38 8.10 -7.49
N TRP A 72 1.47 9.42 -7.59
CA TRP A 72 0.37 10.32 -7.28
C TRP A 72 -0.83 10.10 -8.20
N GLU A 73 -0.64 10.01 -9.53
CA GLU A 73 -1.75 9.77 -10.46
C GLU A 73 -2.43 8.41 -10.25
N HIS A 74 -1.66 7.40 -9.82
CA HIS A 74 -2.18 6.09 -9.43
C HIS A 74 -3.08 6.23 -8.18
N GLU A 75 -2.58 6.81 -7.10
CA GLU A 75 -3.37 6.99 -5.87
C GLU A 75 -4.55 7.96 -6.05
N ALA A 76 -4.40 8.98 -6.89
CA ALA A 76 -5.47 9.90 -7.23
C ALA A 76 -6.62 9.22 -7.98
N PHE A 77 -6.36 8.11 -8.68
CA PHE A 77 -7.42 7.30 -9.27
C PHE A 77 -8.26 6.60 -8.19
N HIS A 78 -7.62 6.04 -7.15
CA HIS A 78 -8.35 5.43 -6.02
C HIS A 78 -9.25 6.44 -5.32
N PHE A 79 -8.77 7.67 -5.13
CA PHE A 79 -9.59 8.77 -4.64
C PHE A 79 -10.78 9.08 -5.57
N ALA A 80 -10.54 9.12 -6.89
CA ALA A 80 -11.61 9.33 -7.86
C ALA A 80 -12.67 8.22 -7.83
N SER A 81 -12.25 6.96 -7.67
CA SER A 81 -13.14 5.80 -7.48
C SER A 81 -14.00 5.96 -6.22
N GLU A 82 -13.43 6.45 -5.12
CA GLU A 82 -14.16 6.71 -3.89
C GLU A 82 -15.20 7.85 -4.04
N ILE A 83 -14.87 8.91 -4.78
CA ILE A 83 -15.84 9.97 -5.13
C ILE A 83 -16.97 9.39 -5.98
N ALA A 84 -16.64 8.58 -7.00
CA ALA A 84 -17.63 7.94 -7.87
C ALA A 84 -18.56 7.00 -7.06
N ALA A 85 -18.00 6.24 -6.13
CA ALA A 85 -18.78 5.42 -5.21
C ALA A 85 -19.67 6.28 -4.30
N SER A 86 -19.17 7.36 -3.70
CA SER A 86 -19.97 8.29 -2.88
C SER A 86 -21.18 8.86 -3.63
N ARG A 87 -21.00 9.21 -4.90
CA ARG A 87 -22.09 9.67 -5.77
C ARG A 87 -23.10 8.56 -6.03
N SER A 88 -22.61 7.32 -6.19
CA SER A 88 -23.46 6.15 -6.34
C SER A 88 -24.26 5.87 -5.07
N GLU A 89 -23.66 6.04 -3.89
CA GLU A 89 -24.33 5.90 -2.58
C GLU A 89 -25.48 6.89 -2.44
N PHE A 90 -25.29 8.14 -2.89
CA PHE A 90 -26.34 9.15 -2.89
C PHE A 90 -27.54 8.75 -3.75
N ILE A 91 -27.29 8.19 -4.95
CA ILE A 91 -28.35 7.72 -5.86
C ILE A 91 -29.03 6.48 -5.28
N ALA A 92 -28.25 5.51 -4.80
CA ALA A 92 -28.71 4.24 -4.27
C ALA A 92 -29.42 4.36 -2.92
N LYS A 93 -29.12 5.42 -2.16
CA LYS A 93 -29.44 5.56 -0.73
C LYS A 93 -28.95 4.36 0.09
N ALA A 94 -27.81 3.80 -0.28
CA ALA A 94 -27.21 2.62 0.34
C ALA A 94 -25.67 2.72 0.30
N PRO A 95 -24.94 2.10 1.26
CA PRO A 95 -23.49 2.01 1.19
C PRO A 95 -23.03 1.18 -0.01
N VAL A 96 -22.14 1.72 -0.82
CA VAL A 96 -21.61 1.12 -2.05
C VAL A 96 -20.09 0.97 -1.94
N TYR A 97 -19.38 1.99 -1.45
CA TYR A 97 -17.92 2.00 -1.50
C TYR A 97 -17.32 0.86 -0.70
N LYS A 98 -17.85 0.57 0.50
CA LYS A 98 -17.34 -0.52 1.34
C LYS A 98 -17.44 -1.89 0.67
N THR A 99 -18.52 -2.14 -0.07
CA THR A 99 -18.74 -3.41 -0.78
C THR A 99 -17.82 -3.48 -2.00
N TYR A 100 -17.76 -2.41 -2.79
CA TYR A 100 -16.84 -2.25 -3.91
C TYR A 100 -15.37 -2.48 -3.52
N PHE A 101 -14.92 -1.81 -2.45
CA PHE A 101 -13.56 -1.91 -1.91
C PHE A 101 -13.20 -3.31 -1.40
N SER A 102 -14.21 -4.09 -0.95
CA SER A 102 -14.00 -5.44 -0.44
C SER A 102 -14.05 -6.51 -1.54
N ASP A 103 -14.53 -6.16 -2.73
CA ASP A 103 -14.62 -7.08 -3.86
C ASP A 103 -13.26 -7.23 -4.56
N ARG A 104 -12.76 -8.47 -4.63
CA ARG A 104 -11.44 -8.77 -5.19
C ARG A 104 -11.35 -8.48 -6.70
N CYS A 105 -12.42 -8.71 -7.43
CA CYS A 105 -12.47 -8.46 -8.87
C CYS A 105 -12.52 -6.96 -9.15
N ALA A 106 -13.31 -6.23 -8.38
CA ALA A 106 -13.38 -4.77 -8.44
C ALA A 106 -12.02 -4.15 -8.10
N THR A 107 -11.40 -4.59 -7.00
CA THR A 107 -10.06 -4.14 -6.59
C THR A 107 -9.03 -4.37 -7.70
N ALA A 108 -8.95 -5.59 -8.25
CA ALA A 108 -8.00 -5.89 -9.31
C ALA A 108 -8.23 -5.04 -10.58
N HIS A 109 -9.49 -4.77 -10.92
CA HIS A 109 -9.86 -3.89 -12.04
C HIS A 109 -9.50 -2.43 -11.78
N GLU A 110 -9.76 -1.94 -10.57
CA GLU A 110 -9.40 -0.59 -10.12
C GLU A 110 -7.89 -0.35 -10.19
N GLU A 111 -7.08 -1.29 -9.70
CA GLU A 111 -5.63 -1.24 -9.77
C GLU A 111 -5.10 -1.16 -11.22
N ALA A 112 -5.74 -1.89 -12.14
CA ALA A 112 -5.40 -1.83 -13.56
C ALA A 112 -5.68 -0.44 -14.15
N LEU A 113 -6.82 0.18 -13.78
CA LEU A 113 -7.19 1.51 -14.23
C LEU A 113 -6.34 2.62 -13.60
N ALA A 114 -6.00 2.50 -12.31
CA ALA A 114 -5.09 3.41 -11.62
C ALA A 114 -3.74 3.48 -12.35
N ASN A 115 -3.20 2.32 -12.69
CA ASN A 115 -1.99 2.18 -13.49
C ASN A 115 -2.13 2.78 -14.90
N ALA A 116 -3.24 2.53 -15.59
CA ALA A 116 -3.50 3.09 -16.91
C ALA A 116 -3.64 4.62 -16.90
N GLN A 117 -4.25 5.16 -15.85
CA GLN A 117 -4.37 6.60 -15.62
C GLN A 117 -2.99 7.24 -15.42
N ALA A 118 -2.17 6.65 -14.54
CA ALA A 118 -0.81 7.11 -14.28
C ALA A 118 0.06 7.12 -15.55
N VAL A 119 -0.08 6.11 -16.40
CA VAL A 119 0.57 6.07 -17.72
C VAL A 119 0.07 7.19 -18.63
N THR A 120 -1.25 7.34 -18.76
CA THR A 120 -1.88 8.28 -19.69
C THR A 120 -1.53 9.73 -19.37
N HIS A 121 -1.50 10.09 -18.09
CA HIS A 121 -1.25 11.46 -17.64
C HIS A 121 0.23 11.75 -17.35
N GLY A 122 0.93 10.83 -16.68
CA GLY A 122 2.31 11.06 -16.27
C GLY A 122 3.34 10.68 -17.32
N MET A 123 3.06 9.72 -18.20
CA MET A 123 4.11 9.00 -18.94
C MET A 123 3.98 9.02 -20.46
N LYS A 124 2.79 9.32 -21.00
CA LYS A 124 2.52 9.30 -22.45
C LYS A 124 3.46 10.17 -23.29
N LYS A 125 3.93 11.30 -22.73
CA LYS A 125 4.85 12.23 -23.40
C LYS A 125 6.33 11.95 -23.17
N GLN A 126 6.66 10.95 -22.36
CA GLN A 126 8.05 10.63 -22.02
C GLN A 126 8.75 9.86 -23.14
N PRO A 127 10.09 9.89 -23.24
CA PRO A 127 10.85 9.07 -24.19
C PRO A 127 10.45 7.59 -24.15
N SER A 128 10.41 6.94 -25.32
CA SER A 128 9.98 5.54 -25.45
C SER A 128 10.79 4.57 -24.57
N ALA A 129 12.07 4.87 -24.33
CA ALA A 129 12.92 4.09 -23.43
C ALA A 129 12.42 4.11 -21.97
N ILE A 130 11.92 5.25 -21.49
CA ILE A 130 11.33 5.39 -20.15
C ILE A 130 10.01 4.59 -20.09
N GLN A 131 9.13 4.78 -21.08
CA GLN A 131 7.86 4.07 -21.14
C GLN A 131 8.06 2.55 -21.14
N LYS A 132 9.00 2.03 -21.95
CA LYS A 132 9.32 0.60 -22.00
C LYS A 132 9.75 0.04 -20.65
N ARG A 133 10.60 0.75 -19.90
CA ARG A 133 11.06 0.30 -18.58
C ARG A 133 9.92 0.27 -17.56
N LEU A 134 9.13 1.33 -17.51
CA LEU A 134 7.97 1.40 -16.64
C LEU A 134 6.95 0.30 -16.95
N TYR A 135 6.64 0.07 -18.23
CA TYR A 135 5.70 -0.97 -18.64
C TYR A 135 6.22 -2.37 -18.30
N ALA A 136 7.52 -2.62 -18.48
CA ALA A 136 8.13 -3.87 -18.09
C ALA A 136 8.01 -4.11 -16.57
N TRP A 137 8.25 -3.06 -15.78
CA TRP A 137 8.07 -3.11 -14.32
C TRP A 137 6.61 -3.39 -13.92
N MET A 138 5.64 -2.66 -14.49
CA MET A 138 4.20 -2.87 -14.21
C MET A 138 3.73 -4.28 -14.58
N ARG A 139 4.20 -4.84 -15.70
CA ARG A 139 3.88 -6.21 -16.10
C ARG A 139 4.45 -7.26 -15.15
N GLY A 140 5.51 -6.95 -14.42
CA GLY A 140 6.10 -7.79 -13.40
C GLY A 140 5.35 -7.80 -12.05
N GLN A 141 4.32 -6.96 -11.90
CA GLN A 141 3.53 -6.87 -10.67
C GLN A 141 2.44 -7.95 -10.58
N GLY A 142 1.73 -7.97 -9.44
CA GLY A 142 0.65 -8.91 -9.18
C GLY A 142 -0.56 -8.74 -10.10
N PRO A 143 -1.55 -9.66 -9.97
CA PRO A 143 -2.84 -9.53 -10.65
C PRO A 143 -3.49 -8.16 -10.41
N GLY A 144 -4.15 -7.62 -11.43
CA GLY A 144 -4.70 -6.25 -11.44
C GLY A 144 -3.71 -5.26 -12.04
N TYR A 145 -2.61 -4.98 -11.34
CA TYR A 145 -1.58 -4.04 -11.78
C TYR A 145 -1.04 -4.29 -13.19
N ARG A 146 -0.77 -5.56 -13.53
CA ARG A 146 -0.14 -5.95 -14.81
C ARG A 146 -1.08 -5.81 -16.03
N ASN A 147 -2.38 -5.67 -15.81
CA ASN A 147 -3.43 -5.64 -16.85
C ASN A 147 -3.80 -4.19 -17.23
N PHE A 148 -2.88 -3.24 -17.08
CA PHE A 148 -3.16 -1.82 -17.33
C PHE A 148 -3.22 -1.45 -18.82
N ASP A 149 -2.50 -2.19 -19.67
CA ASP A 149 -2.27 -1.84 -21.06
C ASP A 149 -3.53 -1.87 -21.92
N GLN A 150 -4.49 -2.72 -21.57
CA GLN A 150 -5.83 -2.74 -22.17
C GLN A 150 -6.62 -1.43 -21.93
N TRP A 151 -6.26 -0.59 -20.96
CA TRP A 151 -7.04 0.60 -20.57
C TRP A 151 -6.38 1.96 -20.87
N VAL A 152 -5.27 2.00 -21.62
CA VAL A 152 -4.47 3.23 -21.82
C VAL A 152 -5.01 4.14 -22.93
N SER A 153 -5.84 3.60 -23.82
CA SER A 153 -6.47 4.41 -24.88
C SER A 153 -7.66 5.18 -24.31
N VAL A 154 -8.05 6.29 -24.94
CA VAL A 154 -9.21 7.07 -24.49
C VAL A 154 -10.48 6.20 -24.49
N GLN A 155 -10.72 5.47 -25.58
CA GLN A 155 -11.90 4.61 -25.72
C GLN A 155 -11.90 3.50 -24.66
N THR A 156 -10.81 2.75 -24.54
CA THR A 156 -10.77 1.65 -23.58
C THR A 156 -10.76 2.13 -22.13
N CYS A 157 -10.23 3.33 -21.85
CA CYS A 157 -10.38 3.95 -20.53
C CYS A 157 -11.87 4.18 -20.19
N PHE A 158 -12.69 4.70 -21.12
CA PHE A 158 -14.13 4.86 -20.90
C PHE A 158 -14.86 3.52 -20.65
N GLU A 159 -14.50 2.47 -21.40
CA GLU A 159 -15.02 1.12 -21.18
C GLU A 159 -14.62 0.58 -19.79
N GLY A 160 -13.37 0.83 -19.39
CA GLY A 160 -12.84 0.51 -18.08
C GLY A 160 -13.59 1.21 -16.94
N LEU A 161 -13.83 2.52 -17.05
CA LEU A 161 -14.62 3.29 -16.10
C LEU A 161 -16.07 2.78 -16.02
N SER A 162 -16.68 2.46 -17.17
CA SER A 162 -18.02 1.88 -17.21
C SER A 162 -18.08 0.56 -16.44
N ARG A 163 -17.09 -0.30 -16.63
CA ARG A 163 -16.96 -1.56 -15.87
C ARG A 163 -16.70 -1.34 -14.38
N ALA A 164 -15.94 -0.32 -14.00
CA ALA A 164 -15.78 0.04 -12.59
C ALA A 164 -17.13 0.42 -11.95
N VAL A 165 -17.97 1.16 -12.68
CA VAL A 165 -19.33 1.48 -12.26
C VAL A 165 -20.21 0.25 -12.19
N GLU A 166 -20.09 -0.73 -13.09
CA GLU A 166 -20.80 -2.00 -12.97
C GLU A 166 -20.52 -2.69 -11.62
N PHE A 167 -19.27 -2.71 -11.15
CA PHE A 167 -18.94 -3.22 -9.83
C PHE A 167 -19.54 -2.40 -8.67
N MET A 168 -19.69 -1.08 -8.85
CA MET A 168 -20.32 -0.22 -7.84
C MET A 168 -21.84 -0.46 -7.78
N ILE A 169 -22.50 -0.61 -8.94
CA ILE A 169 -23.96 -0.74 -9.01
C ILE A 169 -24.46 -2.17 -8.87
N THR A 170 -23.64 -3.22 -9.02
CA THR A 170 -24.05 -4.59 -8.64
C THR A 170 -24.41 -4.69 -7.15
N CYS A 171 -23.95 -3.71 -6.35
CA CYS A 171 -24.33 -3.52 -4.96
C CYS A 171 -25.71 -2.84 -4.79
N ILE A 172 -26.33 -2.39 -5.88
CA ILE A 172 -27.62 -1.73 -5.95
C ILE A 172 -28.59 -2.67 -6.71
N PRO A 173 -29.86 -2.81 -6.28
CA PRO A 173 -30.83 -3.63 -7.02
C PRO A 173 -30.88 -3.27 -8.51
N PRO A 174 -31.09 -4.26 -9.41
CA PRO A 174 -30.86 -4.08 -10.83
C PRO A 174 -31.82 -3.07 -11.45
N SER A 175 -31.34 -1.85 -11.68
CA SER A 175 -31.84 -0.95 -12.73
C SER A 175 -30.74 -0.81 -13.77
N ARG A 176 -31.04 -1.18 -15.02
CA ARG A 176 -30.13 -1.25 -16.17
C ARG A 176 -29.06 -0.16 -16.17
N SER A 177 -27.77 -0.53 -16.11
CA SER A 177 -26.66 0.39 -16.30
C SER A 177 -26.67 0.97 -17.71
N SER A 178 -26.60 2.29 -17.80
CA SER A 178 -26.25 3.00 -19.03
C SER A 178 -24.78 3.44 -18.96
N PRO A 179 -23.99 3.37 -20.06
CA PRO A 179 -22.62 3.90 -20.11
C PRO A 179 -22.48 5.36 -19.66
N ILE A 180 -23.55 6.14 -19.82
CA ILE A 180 -23.65 7.55 -19.41
C ILE A 180 -23.43 7.71 -17.88
N ILE A 181 -23.78 6.69 -17.10
CA ILE A 181 -23.61 6.69 -15.64
C ILE A 181 -22.11 6.66 -15.29
N GLY A 182 -21.31 5.91 -16.05
CA GLY A 182 -19.84 5.84 -15.90
C GLY A 182 -19.19 7.22 -15.96
N GLU A 183 -19.46 7.92 -17.05
CA GLU A 183 -18.97 9.28 -17.24
C GLU A 183 -19.47 10.21 -16.14
N PHE A 184 -20.76 10.19 -15.82
CA PHE A 184 -21.35 11.04 -14.78
C PHE A 184 -20.68 10.85 -13.41
N LEU A 185 -20.49 9.60 -12.98
CA LEU A 185 -19.94 9.30 -11.67
C LEU A 185 -18.47 9.70 -11.54
N PHE A 186 -17.67 9.58 -12.59
CA PHE A 186 -16.26 10.00 -12.59
C PHE A 186 -16.07 11.47 -13.03
N ARG A 187 -17.09 12.12 -13.59
CA ARG A 187 -16.97 13.49 -14.14
C ARG A 187 -16.51 14.48 -13.10
N GLY A 188 -15.44 15.22 -13.41
CA GLY A 188 -14.89 16.24 -12.53
C GLY A 188 -14.31 15.71 -11.22
N SER A 189 -14.16 14.39 -11.03
CA SER A 189 -13.48 13.80 -9.86
C SER A 189 -12.05 14.34 -9.69
N ARG A 190 -11.37 14.64 -10.79
CA ARG A 190 -10.04 15.27 -10.79
C ARG A 190 -10.01 16.73 -10.34
N GLY A 191 -11.17 17.39 -10.28
CA GLY A 191 -11.28 18.74 -9.73
C GLY A 191 -11.28 18.77 -8.20
N TYR A 192 -11.42 17.62 -7.55
CA TYR A 192 -11.31 17.49 -6.11
C TYR A 192 -9.85 17.26 -5.72
N SER A 193 -9.41 17.84 -4.61
CA SER A 193 -8.08 17.63 -4.05
C SER A 193 -8.15 16.69 -2.85
N ALA A 194 -7.39 15.59 -2.89
CA ALA A 194 -7.08 14.82 -1.70
C ALA A 194 -5.87 15.45 -0.98
N PRO A 195 -5.88 15.56 0.36
CA PRO A 195 -4.66 15.81 1.11
C PRO A 195 -3.56 14.85 0.67
N THR A 196 -2.36 15.37 0.45
CA THR A 196 -1.22 14.57 -0.01
C THR A 196 -0.08 14.75 0.99
N TRP A 197 0.51 13.64 1.41
CA TRP A 197 1.62 13.61 2.34
C TRP A 197 2.81 12.85 1.76
N LEU A 198 4.00 13.38 2.01
CA LEU A 198 5.25 12.66 1.78
C LEU A 198 5.71 12.05 3.11
N LEU A 199 5.75 10.73 3.18
CA LEU A 199 6.30 9.99 4.30
C LEU A 199 7.79 9.84 4.11
N ASP A 200 8.57 10.53 4.94
CA ASP A 200 10.02 10.40 4.95
C ASP A 200 10.46 9.13 5.68
N ASP A 201 10.28 8.00 5.00
CA ASP A 201 10.71 6.68 5.46
C ASP A 201 12.06 6.24 4.87
N ALA A 202 12.67 7.11 4.05
CA ALA A 202 13.96 6.88 3.42
C ALA A 202 15.11 7.37 4.31
N THR A 203 14.93 8.49 5.02
CA THR A 203 15.97 9.04 5.92
C THR A 203 15.93 8.43 7.32
N GLN A 204 14.75 7.98 7.77
CA GLN A 204 14.53 7.57 9.17
C GLN A 204 14.99 6.15 9.50
N GLY A 205 15.65 5.44 8.56
CA GLY A 205 15.85 4.00 8.66
C GLY A 205 14.50 3.28 8.47
N ALA A 206 14.52 2.15 7.77
CA ALA A 206 13.31 1.51 7.26
C ALA A 206 12.16 1.48 8.28
N VAL A 207 11.12 2.30 8.06
CA VAL A 207 9.93 2.37 8.93
C VAL A 207 9.42 0.95 9.16
N GLY A 208 9.61 0.46 10.38
CA GLY A 208 9.32 -0.91 10.74
C GLY A 208 7.81 -1.13 10.66
N ILE A 209 7.32 -1.78 9.60
CA ILE A 209 5.92 -2.16 9.51
C ILE A 209 5.69 -3.22 10.59
N LEU A 210 4.98 -2.83 11.65
CA LEU A 210 4.47 -3.73 12.66
C LEU A 210 3.47 -4.66 11.97
N ARG A 211 3.75 -5.97 11.99
CA ARG A 211 2.79 -6.98 11.53
C ARG A 211 2.01 -7.47 12.74
N PRO A 212 0.75 -7.05 12.92
CA PRO A 212 -0.03 -7.48 14.06
C PRO A 212 -0.49 -8.92 13.90
N LEU A 213 -0.29 -9.72 14.94
CA LEU A 213 -0.94 -11.03 15.08
C LEU A 213 -2.39 -10.87 15.62
N PRO A 214 -3.23 -11.93 15.57
CA PRO A 214 -4.60 -11.89 16.09
C PRO A 214 -4.69 -11.43 17.54
N LYS A 215 -5.76 -10.74 17.93
CA LYS A 215 -5.97 -10.34 19.34
C LYS A 215 -6.47 -11.55 20.14
N ALA A 216 -5.85 -11.85 21.28
CA ALA A 216 -6.31 -12.91 22.19
C ALA A 216 -5.90 -12.59 23.63
N PHE A 217 -6.69 -13.06 24.61
CA PHE A 217 -6.42 -12.87 26.04
C PHE A 217 -6.21 -11.40 26.48
N GLY A 218 -6.84 -10.45 25.76
CA GLY A 218 -6.66 -9.02 25.99
C GLY A 218 -5.29 -8.46 25.58
N LEU A 219 -4.53 -9.22 24.78
CA LEU A 219 -3.22 -8.85 24.26
C LEU A 219 -3.23 -8.76 22.73
N ARG A 220 -2.26 -8.03 22.20
CA ARG A 220 -1.84 -8.10 20.80
C ARG A 220 -0.33 -8.18 20.73
N VAL A 221 0.19 -9.21 20.06
CA VAL A 221 1.62 -9.32 19.77
C VAL A 221 1.87 -8.78 18.38
N LEU A 222 2.96 -8.03 18.24
CA LEU A 222 3.45 -7.48 16.99
C LEU A 222 4.91 -7.90 16.81
N THR A 223 5.30 -8.16 15.57
CA THR A 223 6.71 -8.29 15.17
C THR A 223 7.01 -7.24 14.10
N HIS A 224 8.11 -6.50 14.21
CA HIS A 224 8.51 -5.58 13.14
C HIS A 224 9.12 -6.36 11.98
N SER A 225 8.78 -6.00 10.75
CA SER A 225 9.43 -6.60 9.57
C SER A 225 10.92 -6.26 9.41
N ASN A 226 11.42 -5.25 10.13
CA ASN A 226 12.80 -4.75 10.10
C ASN A 226 13.24 -4.43 11.53
N ASP A 227 13.19 -5.42 12.41
CA ASP A 227 13.53 -5.20 13.82
C ASP A 227 15.06 -5.23 14.06
N HIS A 228 15.54 -4.54 15.10
CA HIS A 228 16.96 -4.52 15.44
C HIS A 228 17.33 -5.69 16.36
N PRO A 229 18.55 -6.26 16.27
CA PRO A 229 19.03 -7.23 17.25
C PRO A 229 19.05 -6.66 18.68
N PRO A 230 18.88 -7.49 19.72
CA PRO A 230 18.48 -8.90 19.66
C PRO A 230 17.00 -9.10 19.28
N PRO A 231 16.62 -10.29 18.78
CA PRO A 231 15.23 -10.64 18.45
C PRO A 231 14.28 -10.34 19.61
N HIS A 232 13.16 -9.66 19.30
CA HIS A 232 12.14 -9.32 20.29
C HIS A 232 10.75 -9.23 19.67
N ILE A 233 9.74 -9.21 20.54
CA ILE A 233 8.32 -9.01 20.23
C ILE A 233 7.81 -7.75 20.93
N HIS A 234 6.75 -7.16 20.38
CA HIS A 234 6.06 -6.00 20.94
C HIS A 234 4.69 -6.44 21.45
N ILE A 235 4.34 -6.04 22.68
CA ILE A 235 3.09 -6.43 23.33
C ILE A 235 2.26 -5.18 23.64
N GLU A 236 1.06 -5.10 23.07
CA GLU A 236 0.07 -4.07 23.40
C GLU A 236 -0.94 -4.60 24.43
N ARG A 237 -1.17 -3.84 25.52
CA ARG A 237 -2.22 -4.11 26.50
C ARG A 237 -2.82 -2.82 27.10
N PRO A 238 -4.14 -2.59 26.96
CA PRO A 238 -5.00 -3.21 25.95
C PRO A 238 -4.47 -2.89 24.54
N PRO A 239 -4.91 -3.63 23.50
CA PRO A 239 -4.52 -3.35 22.11
C PRO A 239 -4.76 -1.88 21.73
N GLY A 240 -3.81 -1.27 21.01
CA GLY A 240 -3.83 0.16 20.67
C GLY A 240 -3.17 1.10 21.71
N ARG A 241 -2.43 0.54 22.68
CA ARG A 241 -1.56 1.30 23.60
C ARG A 241 -0.08 1.14 23.23
N PRO A 242 0.82 2.01 23.72
CA PRO A 242 2.25 1.85 23.49
C PRO A 242 2.72 0.44 23.83
N ALA A 243 3.36 -0.23 22.87
CA ALA A 243 3.80 -1.60 23.05
C ALA A 243 5.07 -1.67 23.90
N ALA A 244 5.12 -2.62 24.84
CA ALA A 244 6.35 -2.96 25.57
C ALA A 244 7.10 -4.08 24.83
N ARG A 245 8.44 -4.05 24.85
CA ARG A 245 9.28 -5.00 24.10
C ARG A 245 9.81 -6.11 25.01
N TYR A 246 9.85 -7.31 24.46
CA TYR A 246 10.33 -8.51 25.16
C TYR A 246 11.21 -9.33 24.23
N LEU A 247 12.38 -9.73 24.73
CA LEU A 247 13.31 -10.60 24.02
C LEU A 247 12.65 -11.91 23.62
N TRP A 248 12.99 -12.41 22.45
CA TRP A 248 12.46 -13.65 21.93
C TRP A 248 13.56 -14.71 21.76
N PRO A 249 13.34 -15.97 22.20
CA PRO A 249 12.12 -16.53 22.82
C PRO A 249 12.06 -16.42 24.36
N GLN A 250 13.01 -15.75 25.01
CA GLN A 250 13.14 -15.77 26.48
C GLN A 250 12.06 -15.00 27.23
N LEU A 251 11.36 -14.09 26.55
CA LEU A 251 10.33 -13.20 27.10
C LEU A 251 10.80 -12.34 28.28
N ALA A 252 12.11 -12.07 28.34
CA ALA A 252 12.66 -11.08 29.25
C ALA A 252 12.36 -9.67 28.72
N PRO A 253 12.03 -8.68 29.58
CA PRO A 253 11.79 -7.33 29.11
C PRO A 253 13.04 -6.76 28.43
N TYR A 254 12.84 -5.99 27.37
CA TYR A 254 13.93 -5.27 26.71
C TYR A 254 14.49 -4.19 27.65
N LYS A 255 15.73 -3.75 27.43
CA LYS A 255 16.39 -2.76 28.30
C LYS A 255 15.54 -1.49 28.44
N GLY A 256 15.08 -1.21 29.66
CA GLY A 256 14.25 -0.06 30.00
C GLY A 256 12.74 -0.33 30.04
N ASP A 257 12.28 -1.47 29.54
CA ASP A 257 10.87 -1.84 29.58
C ASP A 257 10.51 -2.53 30.91
N ARG A 258 9.26 -2.35 31.35
CA ARG A 258 8.77 -2.89 32.64
C ARG A 258 8.51 -4.38 32.53
N HIS A 259 8.69 -5.11 33.63
CA HIS A 259 8.24 -6.51 33.72
C HIS A 259 6.71 -6.60 33.64
N LEU A 260 6.22 -7.66 32.96
CA LEU A 260 4.81 -8.02 32.99
C LEU A 260 4.39 -8.44 34.41
N SER A 261 3.16 -8.10 34.79
CA SER A 261 2.55 -8.69 35.98
C SER A 261 2.36 -10.20 35.79
N LYS A 262 2.29 -10.96 36.89
CA LYS A 262 2.11 -12.42 36.84
C LYS A 262 0.90 -12.85 36.00
N THR A 263 -0.20 -12.10 36.09
CA THR A 263 -1.41 -12.36 35.30
C THR A 263 -1.17 -12.12 33.81
N VAL A 264 -0.53 -10.99 33.45
CA VAL A 264 -0.25 -10.67 32.05
C VAL A 264 0.73 -11.67 31.44
N PHE A 265 1.73 -12.09 32.21
CA PHE A 265 2.69 -13.09 31.76
C PHE A 265 2.01 -14.44 31.46
N LYS A 266 1.05 -14.87 32.30
CA LYS A 266 0.23 -16.07 32.02
C LYS A 266 -0.63 -15.91 30.76
N ASP A 267 -1.19 -14.72 30.50
CA ASP A 267 -1.92 -14.44 29.26
C ASP A 267 -1.00 -14.53 28.03
N LEU A 268 0.22 -14.01 28.14
CA LEU A 268 1.23 -14.08 27.09
C LEU A 268 1.67 -15.51 26.81
N GLN A 269 1.89 -16.33 27.85
CA GLN A 269 2.24 -17.74 27.69
C GLN A 269 1.16 -18.49 26.90
N ARG A 270 -0.11 -18.32 27.26
CA ARG A 270 -1.26 -18.88 26.52
C ARG A 270 -1.33 -18.38 25.08
N TYR A 271 -1.02 -17.10 24.86
CA TYR A 271 -0.95 -16.54 23.51
C TYR A 271 0.14 -17.24 22.67
N ILE A 272 1.32 -17.45 23.25
CA ILE A 272 2.47 -18.09 22.58
C ILE A 272 2.22 -19.58 22.33
N GLU A 273 1.50 -20.28 23.20
CA GLU A 273 1.10 -21.66 22.94
C GLU A 273 0.30 -21.81 21.62
N ILE A 274 -0.52 -20.81 21.30
CA ILE A 274 -1.35 -20.78 20.08
C ILE A 274 -0.57 -20.24 18.87
N TYR A 275 0.10 -19.09 19.04
CA TYR A 275 0.68 -18.32 17.93
C TYR A 275 2.21 -18.37 17.86
N GLY A 276 2.88 -19.07 18.78
CA GLY A 276 4.33 -19.06 18.94
C GLY A 276 5.08 -19.50 17.69
N ARG A 277 4.60 -20.53 16.97
CA ARG A 277 5.19 -20.96 15.69
C ARG A 277 5.11 -19.88 14.61
N GLU A 278 4.03 -19.11 14.58
CA GLU A 278 3.88 -18.01 13.64
C GLU A 278 4.81 -16.86 14.00
N ILE A 279 4.89 -16.50 15.28
CA ILE A 279 5.83 -15.50 15.82
C ILE A 279 7.27 -15.91 15.47
N ASP A 280 7.66 -17.17 15.76
CA ASP A 280 8.96 -17.73 15.40
C ASP A 280 9.22 -17.62 13.89
N SER A 281 8.27 -18.03 13.06
CA SER A 281 8.43 -17.93 11.61
C SER A 281 8.61 -16.48 11.15
N GLN A 282 7.88 -15.53 11.76
CA GLN A 282 8.01 -14.11 11.44
C GLN A 282 9.38 -13.57 11.90
N ILE A 283 9.86 -13.93 13.09
CA ILE A 283 11.16 -13.53 13.64
C ILE A 283 12.32 -14.16 12.84
N GLN A 284 12.30 -15.45 12.57
CA GLN A 284 13.34 -16.12 11.77
C GLN A 284 13.42 -15.54 10.35
N ARG A 285 12.30 -15.15 9.74
CA ARG A 285 12.35 -14.45 8.44
C ARG A 285 13.14 -13.14 8.46
N ILE A 286 13.24 -12.51 9.63
CA ILE A 286 13.98 -11.26 9.84
C ILE A 286 15.45 -11.58 10.13
N TYR A 287 15.73 -12.50 11.07
CA TYR A 287 17.08 -12.72 11.61
C TYR A 287 17.87 -13.87 10.97
N SER A 288 17.24 -14.83 10.28
CA SER A 288 17.95 -15.92 9.57
C SER A 288 18.42 -15.53 8.16
N SER A 289 18.38 -14.24 7.82
CA SER A 289 18.77 -13.72 6.49
C SER A 289 20.24 -13.24 6.44
N GLU A 290 20.98 -13.38 7.54
CA GLU A 290 22.43 -13.14 7.64
C GLU A 290 23.21 -14.44 7.37
#